data_AF-A0A101MD92-F1
#
_entry.id   AF-A0A101MD92-F1
#
_cell.length_a   1.000
_cell.length_b   1.000
_cell.length_c   1.000
_cell.angle_alpha   90.00
_cell.angle_beta   90.00
_cell.angle_gamma   90.00
#
_symmetry.space_group_name_H-M   'P 1'
#
loop_
_entity.id
_entity.type
_entity.pdbx_description
1 polymer ?
#
loop_
_entity_poly.entity_id
_entity_poly.type
_entity_poly.pdbx_seq_one_letter_code
_entity_poly.pdbx_strand_id
1 'polypeptide(L)'
;MAVVTAIAVLSPYLLPIIQNRNLWAAISLIAILLFTSGQMFNHIRKVPYVAGDGKGGISYFAGGFQNQFGMETQIVAAIYAVLSFATIALALKVPRMEDVKGQQLAVLIWATVLFATYSFLLSVFKTKNGGYPFYLPPF
;
A
#
# COMPACT_ATOMS: atom_id res chain seq x y z
N MET A 1 16.28 19.62 -36.40
CA MET A 1 15.51 20.84 -36.07
C MET A 1 14.17 20.51 -35.41
N ALA A 2 13.28 19.74 -36.03
CA ALA A 2 11.95 19.41 -35.49
C ALA A 2 11.94 18.88 -34.03
N VAL A 3 12.83 17.95 -33.69
CA VAL A 3 12.94 17.38 -32.32
C VAL A 3 13.38 18.44 -31.31
N VAL A 4 14.34 19.30 -31.68
CA VAL A 4 14.85 20.37 -30.81
C VAL A 4 13.77 21.43 -30.58
N THR A 5 13.02 21.80 -31.61
CA THR A 5 11.86 22.70 -31.47
C THR A 5 10.72 22.09 -30.66
N ALA A 6 10.45 20.78 -30.81
CA ALA A 6 9.43 20.10 -30.02
C ALA A 6 9.81 20.05 -28.52
N ILE A 7 11.07 19.74 -28.21
CA ILE A 7 11.59 19.77 -26.83
C ILE A 7 11.53 21.20 -26.28
N ALA A 8 11.94 22.21 -27.05
CA ALA A 8 11.90 23.60 -26.61
C ALA A 8 10.47 24.07 -26.29
N VAL A 9 9.50 23.75 -27.15
CA VAL A 9 8.09 24.12 -26.96
C VAL A 9 7.42 23.35 -25.80
N LEU A 10 7.78 22.08 -25.59
CA LEU A 10 7.24 21.25 -24.51
C LEU A 10 7.95 21.47 -23.17
N SER A 11 9.18 21.99 -23.17
CA SER A 11 9.99 22.20 -21.98
C SER A 11 9.31 23.04 -20.87
N PRO A 12 8.65 24.19 -21.13
CA PRO A 12 8.00 24.95 -20.07
C PRO A 12 6.80 24.21 -19.45
N TYR A 13 6.21 23.23 -20.14
CA TYR A 13 5.09 22.44 -19.62
C TYR A 13 5.57 21.17 -18.88
N LEU A 14 6.63 20.53 -19.36
CA LEU A 14 7.15 19.29 -18.78
C LEU A 14 8.13 19.51 -17.62
N LEU A 15 8.96 20.55 -17.68
CA LEU A 15 9.95 20.83 -16.63
C LEU A 15 9.32 21.03 -15.25
N PRO A 16 8.22 21.78 -15.08
CA PRO A 16 7.58 21.93 -13.76
C PRO A 16 7.03 20.60 -13.21
N ILE A 17 6.59 19.69 -14.08
CA ILE A 17 6.08 18.38 -13.69
C ILE A 17 7.24 17.48 -13.24
N ILE A 18 8.29 17.39 -14.05
CA ILE A 18 9.47 16.55 -13.78
C ILE A 18 10.26 17.08 -12.58
N GLN A 19 10.28 18.39 -12.34
CA GLN A 19 10.99 18.96 -11.18
C GLN A 19 10.17 18.92 -9.89
N ASN A 20 8.91 18.45 -9.92
CA ASN A 20 8.06 18.41 -8.74
C ASN A 20 8.51 17.31 -7.76
N ARG A 21 9.02 17.70 -6.59
CA ARG A 21 9.45 16.77 -5.53
C ARG A 21 8.32 15.87 -5.03
N ASN A 22 7.08 16.37 -4.96
CA ASN A 22 5.94 15.58 -4.49
C ASN A 22 5.57 14.48 -5.49
N LEU A 23 5.76 14.72 -6.79
CA LEU A 23 5.56 13.71 -7.82
C LEU A 23 6.55 12.54 -7.62
N TRP A 24 7.83 12.85 -7.45
CA TRP A 24 8.85 11.82 -7.20
C TRP A 24 8.61 11.08 -5.88
N ALA A 25 8.22 11.80 -4.81
CA ALA A 25 7.88 11.17 -3.55
C ALA A 25 6.71 10.19 -3.71
N ALA A 26 5.66 10.56 -4.46
CA ALA A 26 4.52 9.68 -4.74
C ALA A 26 4.93 8.46 -5.57
N ILE A 27 5.70 8.65 -6.64
CA ILE A 27 6.18 7.56 -7.51
C ILE A 27 7.05 6.58 -6.70
N SER A 28 8.01 7.09 -5.92
CA SER A 28 8.87 6.25 -5.08
C SER A 28 8.07 5.47 -4.04
N LEU A 29 7.06 6.09 -3.42
CA LEU A 29 6.22 5.43 -2.43
C LEU A 29 5.39 4.30 -3.06
N ILE A 30 4.79 4.54 -4.24
CA ILE A 30 4.07 3.49 -4.99
C ILE A 30 5.01 2.33 -5.34
N ALA A 31 6.22 2.63 -5.82
CA ALA A 31 7.21 1.60 -6.17
C ALA A 31 7.59 0.75 -4.96
N ILE A 32 7.87 1.38 -3.81
CA ILE A 32 8.21 0.68 -2.56
C ILE A 32 7.06 -0.25 -2.15
N LEU A 33 5.81 0.23 -2.16
CA LEU A 33 4.65 -0.57 -1.78
C LEU A 33 4.45 -1.78 -2.71
N LEU A 34 4.62 -1.58 -4.02
CA LEU A 34 4.47 -2.65 -5.02
C LEU A 34 5.58 -3.70 -4.90
N PHE A 35 6.81 -3.30 -4.65
CA PHE A 35 7.93 -4.25 -4.55
C PHE A 35 7.99 -4.97 -3.20
N THR A 36 7.54 -4.33 -2.11
CA THR A 36 7.50 -4.95 -0.78
C THR A 36 6.32 -5.91 -0.60
N SER A 37 5.25 -5.81 -1.40
CA SER A 37 4.11 -6.74 -1.33
C SER A 37 4.38 -8.11 -1.96
N GLY A 38 5.49 -8.27 -2.69
CA GLY A 38 5.86 -9.53 -3.35
C GLY A 38 5.56 -9.58 -4.85
N GLN A 39 5.34 -8.45 -5.53
CA GLN A 39 4.98 -8.46 -6.96
C GLN A 39 6.02 -9.14 -7.88
N MET A 40 7.31 -9.12 -7.49
CA MET A 40 8.35 -9.85 -8.24
C MET A 40 8.25 -11.36 -8.10
N PHE A 41 7.76 -11.86 -6.96
CA PHE A 41 7.48 -13.29 -6.80
C PHE A 41 6.42 -13.74 -7.80
N ASN A 42 5.34 -12.95 -7.93
CA ASN A 42 4.29 -13.24 -8.90
C ASN A 42 4.81 -13.21 -10.34
N HIS A 43 5.65 -12.22 -10.68
CA HIS A 43 6.20 -12.08 -12.02
C HIS A 43 7.11 -13.26 -12.40
N ILE A 44 8.00 -13.68 -11.49
CA ILE A 44 8.95 -14.78 -11.73
C ILE A 44 8.21 -16.12 -11.81
N ARG A 45 7.30 -16.39 -10.86
CA ARG A 45 6.65 -17.70 -10.73
C ARG A 45 5.37 -17.85 -11.54
N LYS A 46 4.91 -16.79 -12.19
CA LYS A 46 3.67 -16.77 -13.00
C LYS A 46 2.48 -17.37 -12.24
N VAL A 47 2.32 -16.94 -10.99
CA VAL A 47 1.27 -17.46 -10.11
C VAL A 47 -0.13 -17.09 -10.62
N PRO A 48 -1.15 -17.92 -10.38
CA PRO A 48 -2.52 -17.57 -10.75
C PRO A 48 -3.00 -16.34 -9.97
N TYR A 49 -3.89 -15.57 -10.59
CA TYR A 49 -4.46 -14.36 -9.98
C TYR A 49 -5.40 -14.70 -8.81
N VAL A 50 -6.21 -15.75 -8.99
CA VAL A 50 -7.07 -16.38 -7.99
C VAL A 50 -7.09 -17.88 -8.27
N ALA A 51 -7.26 -18.70 -7.24
CA ALA A 51 -7.40 -20.15 -7.38
C ALA A 51 -8.75 -20.61 -6.81
N GLY A 52 -9.28 -21.71 -7.33
CA GLY A 52 -10.46 -22.35 -6.73
C GLY A 52 -10.10 -23.04 -5.41
N ASP A 53 -10.99 -22.96 -4.41
CA ASP A 53 -10.86 -23.60 -3.09
C ASP A 53 -11.07 -25.14 -3.14
N GLY A 54 -11.12 -25.75 -4.33
CA GLY A 54 -11.41 -27.18 -4.51
C GLY A 54 -12.83 -27.63 -4.12
N LYS A 55 -13.63 -26.75 -3.50
CA LYS A 55 -15.02 -26.97 -3.05
C LYS A 55 -16.06 -26.15 -3.84
N GLY A 56 -15.68 -25.61 -5.00
CA GLY A 56 -16.53 -24.73 -5.82
C GLY A 56 -16.48 -23.25 -5.46
N GLY A 57 -15.66 -22.85 -4.48
CA GLY A 57 -15.41 -21.45 -4.11
C GLY A 57 -14.12 -20.87 -4.70
N ILE A 58 -13.92 -19.56 -4.53
CA ILE A 58 -12.68 -18.85 -4.90
C ILE A 58 -11.84 -18.64 -3.63
N SER A 59 -10.60 -19.10 -3.63
CA SER A 59 -9.63 -18.81 -2.59
C SER A 59 -8.79 -17.59 -2.97
N TYR A 60 -8.94 -16.52 -2.19
CA TYR A 60 -8.17 -15.29 -2.33
C TYR A 60 -6.81 -15.37 -1.65
N PHE A 61 -6.60 -16.34 -0.75
CA PHE A 61 -5.34 -16.55 -0.05
C PHE A 61 -4.76 -17.95 -0.28
N ALA A 62 -3.51 -18.02 -0.71
CA ALA A 62 -2.81 -19.28 -0.96
C ALA A 62 -2.42 -19.94 0.35
N GLY A 63 -2.65 -21.25 0.43
CA GLY A 63 -2.21 -22.07 1.56
C GLY A 63 -0.69 -22.17 1.65
N GLY A 64 -0.18 -22.03 2.88
CA GLY A 64 1.24 -22.12 3.19
C GLY A 64 2.04 -20.86 2.91
N PHE A 65 3.20 -20.74 3.55
CA PHE A 65 4.06 -19.55 3.49
C PHE A 65 4.79 -19.34 2.16
N GLN A 66 5.05 -20.41 1.43
CA GLN A 66 5.85 -20.36 0.21
C GLN A 66 5.02 -20.06 -1.05
N ASN A 67 3.70 -20.06 -0.93
CA ASN A 67 2.78 -19.81 -2.04
C ASN A 67 2.12 -18.45 -1.88
N GLN A 68 1.89 -17.81 -3.02
CA GLN A 68 1.24 -16.50 -3.08
C GLN A 68 0.38 -16.40 -4.34
N PHE A 69 -0.75 -15.69 -4.26
CA PHE A 69 -1.57 -15.36 -5.42
C PHE A 69 -1.40 -13.92 -5.89
N GLY A 70 -1.76 -13.66 -7.14
CA GLY A 70 -1.79 -12.31 -7.72
C GLY A 70 -2.68 -11.35 -6.95
N MET A 71 -3.87 -11.80 -6.52
CA MET A 71 -4.79 -10.97 -5.73
C MET A 71 -4.25 -10.70 -4.32
N GLU A 72 -3.54 -11.65 -3.69
CA GLU A 72 -2.97 -11.44 -2.36
C GLU A 72 -1.98 -10.29 -2.33
N THR A 73 -1.07 -10.18 -3.32
CA THR A 73 -0.09 -9.08 -3.35
C THR A 73 -0.79 -7.72 -3.45
N GLN A 74 -1.90 -7.62 -4.18
CA GLN A 74 -2.66 -6.39 -4.31
C GLN A 74 -3.36 -6.01 -3.01
N ILE A 75 -3.97 -6.98 -2.33
CA ILE A 75 -4.59 -6.77 -1.02
C ILE A 75 -3.54 -6.30 -0.01
N VAL A 76 -2.39 -6.98 0.05
CA VAL A 76 -1.29 -6.61 0.96
C VAL A 76 -0.71 -5.23 0.62
N ALA A 77 -0.54 -4.92 -0.67
CA ALA A 77 -0.09 -3.60 -1.11
C ALA A 77 -1.06 -2.49 -0.69
N ALA A 78 -2.38 -2.73 -0.78
CA ALA A 78 -3.40 -1.77 -0.34
C ALA A 78 -3.36 -1.57 1.20
N ILE A 79 -3.18 -2.65 1.97
CA ILE A 79 -3.02 -2.56 3.43
C ILE A 79 -1.80 -1.72 3.79
N TYR A 80 -0.64 -1.97 3.16
CA TYR A 80 0.57 -1.17 3.37
C TYR A 80 0.41 0.29 2.92
N ALA A 81 -0.35 0.54 1.86
CA ALA A 81 -0.68 1.90 1.43
C ALA A 81 -1.46 2.67 2.51
N VAL A 82 -2.49 2.06 3.09
CA VAL A 82 -3.28 2.69 4.16
C VAL A 82 -2.43 2.93 5.41
N LEU A 83 -1.62 1.94 5.83
CA LEU A 83 -0.75 2.07 7.01
C LEU A 83 0.30 3.16 6.84
N SER A 84 0.97 3.20 5.68
CA SER A 84 1.97 4.23 5.39
C SER A 84 1.32 5.61 5.31
N PHE A 85 0.17 5.75 4.66
CA PHE A 85 -0.55 7.02 4.60
C PHE A 85 -1.00 7.51 5.97
N ALA A 86 -1.58 6.63 6.80
CA ALA A 86 -1.97 6.97 8.17
C ALA A 86 -0.77 7.44 9.01
N THR A 87 0.36 6.77 8.88
CA THR A 87 1.61 7.14 9.57
C THR A 87 2.13 8.51 9.11
N ILE A 88 2.17 8.74 7.78
CA ILE A 88 2.60 10.02 7.21
C ILE A 88 1.65 11.15 7.61
N ALA A 89 0.34 10.91 7.63
CA ALA A 89 -0.66 11.88 8.06
C ALA A 89 -0.45 12.28 9.52
N LEU A 90 -0.30 11.30 10.42
CA LEU A 90 -0.01 11.53 11.84
C LEU A 90 1.30 12.28 12.06
N ALA A 91 2.35 11.94 11.32
CA ALA A 91 3.68 12.53 11.52
C ALA A 91 3.84 13.92 10.90
N LEU A 92 3.24 14.17 9.73
CA LEU A 92 3.53 15.38 8.93
C LEU A 92 2.34 16.33 8.78
N LYS A 93 1.10 15.84 8.81
CA LYS A 93 -0.09 16.67 8.56
C LYS A 93 -0.76 17.11 9.86
N VAL A 94 -1.00 16.18 10.78
CA VAL A 94 -1.70 16.46 12.04
C VAL A 94 -0.99 17.52 12.90
N PRO A 95 0.36 17.55 13.05
CA PRO A 95 1.03 18.57 13.87
C PRO A 95 0.97 19.99 13.29
N ARG A 96 0.56 20.15 12.02
CA ARG A 96 0.48 21.44 11.33
C ARG A 96 -0.94 22.05 11.35
N MET A 97 -1.88 21.41 12.03
CA MET A 97 -3.25 21.91 12.14
C MET A 97 -3.32 23.03 13.17
N GLU A 98 -3.93 24.17 12.81
CA GLU A 98 -4.04 25.33 13.71
C GLU A 98 -5.13 25.15 14.77
N ASP A 99 -6.21 24.43 14.44
CA ASP A 99 -7.30 24.16 15.39
C ASP A 99 -6.96 22.96 16.30
N VAL A 100 -6.91 23.23 17.61
CA VAL A 100 -6.61 22.23 18.65
C VAL A 100 -7.66 21.11 18.67
N LYS A 101 -8.95 21.43 18.50
CA LYS A 101 -10.02 20.42 18.52
C LYS A 101 -9.96 19.54 17.28
N GLY A 102 -9.79 20.15 16.11
CA GLY A 102 -9.56 19.46 14.85
C GLY A 102 -8.32 18.57 14.88
N GLN A 103 -7.23 19.04 15.49
CA GLN A 103 -6.00 18.25 15.66
C GLN A 103 -6.24 17.01 16.53
N GLN A 104 -6.88 17.15 17.69
CA GLN A 104 -7.19 16.01 18.58
C GLN A 104 -8.08 14.97 17.87
N LEU A 105 -9.11 15.43 17.17
CA LEU A 105 -9.98 14.55 16.40
C LEU A 105 -9.21 13.84 15.27
N ALA A 106 -8.33 14.54 14.56
CA ALA A 106 -7.50 13.96 13.53
C ALA A 106 -6.53 12.91 14.08
N VAL A 107 -5.90 13.15 15.24
CA VAL A 107 -5.06 12.14 15.93
C VAL A 107 -5.89 10.89 16.21
N LEU A 108 -7.07 11.03 16.80
CA LEU A 108 -7.93 9.89 17.14
C LEU A 108 -8.33 9.09 15.89
N ILE A 109 -8.80 9.77 14.84
CA ILE A 109 -9.21 9.12 13.59
C ILE A 109 -8.03 8.34 12.98
N TRP A 110 -6.87 8.99 12.80
CA TRP A 110 -5.74 8.33 12.16
C TRP A 110 -5.14 7.22 13.03
N ALA A 111 -5.14 7.37 14.35
CA ALA A 111 -4.72 6.31 15.27
C ALA A 111 -5.66 5.10 15.21
N THR A 112 -6.98 5.33 15.16
CA THR A 112 -7.98 4.25 15.00
C THR A 112 -7.82 3.55 13.65
N VAL A 113 -7.66 4.28 12.55
CA VAL A 113 -7.42 3.70 11.22
C VAL A 113 -6.14 2.86 11.20
N LEU A 114 -5.06 3.37 11.80
CA LEU A 114 -3.79 2.67 11.89
C LEU A 114 -3.92 1.38 12.71
N PHE A 115 -4.56 1.45 13.87
CA PHE A 115 -4.79 0.30 14.74
C PHE A 115 -5.66 -0.77 14.06
N ALA A 116 -6.80 -0.38 13.48
CA ALA A 116 -7.71 -1.30 12.82
C ALA A 116 -7.07 -1.97 11.59
N THR A 117 -6.34 -1.20 10.79
CA THR A 117 -5.64 -1.73 9.60
C THR A 117 -4.51 -2.68 10.00
N TYR A 118 -3.78 -2.38 11.07
CA TYR A 118 -2.73 -3.25 11.58
C TYR A 118 -3.29 -4.54 12.20
N SER A 119 -4.41 -4.46 12.90
CA SER A 119 -5.17 -5.64 13.35
C SER A 119 -5.56 -6.53 12.16
N PHE A 120 -6.09 -5.94 11.09
CA PHE A 120 -6.43 -6.66 9.87
C PHE A 120 -5.21 -7.34 9.22
N LEU A 121 -4.07 -6.64 9.16
CA LEU A 121 -2.81 -7.21 8.67
C LEU A 121 -2.38 -8.45 9.47
N LEU A 122 -2.46 -8.39 10.81
CA LEU A 122 -2.15 -9.53 11.67
C LEU A 122 -3.11 -10.71 11.47
N SER A 123 -4.40 -10.45 11.27
CA SER A 123 -5.41 -11.49 10.98
C SER A 123 -5.10 -12.22 9.66
N VAL A 124 -4.75 -11.47 8.61
CA VAL A 124 -4.29 -12.04 7.32
C VAL A 124 -3.00 -12.85 7.50
N PHE A 125 -2.03 -12.33 8.25
CA PHE A 125 -0.78 -13.04 8.53
C PHE A 125 -1.03 -14.36 9.29
N LYS A 126 -1.92 -14.35 10.28
CA LYS A 126 -2.30 -15.53 11.07
C LYS A 126 -3.04 -16.56 10.24
N THR A 127 -3.84 -16.15 9.25
CA THR A 127 -4.47 -17.07 8.30
C THR A 127 -3.41 -17.88 7.53
N LYS A 128 -2.28 -17.26 7.16
CA LYS A 128 -1.13 -17.99 6.56
C LYS A 128 -0.30 -18.75 7.60
N ASN A 129 -0.19 -18.23 8.82
CA ASN A 129 0.55 -18.82 9.92
C ASN A 129 -0.37 -19.25 11.07
N GLY A 130 -1.01 -20.42 10.94
CA GLY A 130 -1.93 -20.92 11.98
C GLY A 130 -1.29 -21.07 13.38
N GLY A 131 0.05 -21.18 13.45
CA GLY A 131 0.80 -21.23 14.71
C GLY A 131 1.08 -19.86 15.36
N TYR A 132 0.66 -18.74 14.75
CA TYR A 132 0.93 -17.41 15.28
C TYR A 132 0.03 -17.10 16.50
N PRO A 133 0.62 -16.89 17.70
CA PRO A 133 -0.15 -16.83 18.95
C PRO A 133 -0.81 -15.47 19.20
N PHE A 134 -0.35 -14.40 18.54
CA PHE A 134 -0.82 -13.04 18.80
C PHE A 134 -1.92 -12.62 17.83
N TYR A 135 -2.86 -11.82 18.32
CA TYR A 135 -3.91 -11.18 17.53
C TYR A 135 -4.29 -9.86 18.19
N LEU A 136 -4.87 -8.95 17.41
CA LEU A 136 -5.38 -7.68 17.90
C LEU A 136 -6.85 -7.58 17.49
N PRO A 137 -7.79 -7.29 18.41
CA PRO A 137 -9.17 -7.01 18.05
C PRO A 137 -9.24 -5.83 17.05
N PRO A 138 -10.23 -5.77 16.14
CA PRO A 138 -11.46 -6.57 16.11
C PRO A 138 -11.39 -7.84 15.22
N PHE A 139 -10.25 -8.15 14.61
CA PHE A 139 -10.08 -9.23 13.63
C PHE A 139 -9.16 -10.37 14.08
#